data_AF-A0A284VN37-F1
#
_entry.id   AF-A0A284VN37-F1
#
_cell.length_a   1.000
_cell.length_b   1.000
_cell.length_c   1.000
_cell.angle_alpha   90.00
_cell.angle_beta   90.00
_cell.angle_gamma   90.00
#
_symmetry.space_group_name_H-M   'P 1'
#
loop_
_entity.id
_entity.type
_entity.pdbx_description
1 polymer ?
#
loop_
_entity_poly.entity_id
_entity_poly.type
_entity_poly.pdbx_seq_one_letter_code
_entity_poly.pdbx_strand_id
1 'polypeptide(L)'
;MSNKDSTLWITIALLMVVIVLFGGGMIGGMMGSGMGFGAIIMVLFWGAIIWLVISLINAGTQKSQETPESALAILKKRYARGEITKEQYLEMEKELTE
;
A
#
# COMPACT_ATOMS: atom_id res chain seq x y z
N MET A 1 -2.19 -10.20 14.94
CA MET A 1 -1.17 -11.20 14.57
C MET A 1 -0.13 -10.52 13.69
N SER A 2 1.13 -10.82 14.00
CA SER A 2 2.39 -10.27 13.50
C SER A 2 2.44 -9.80 12.02
N ASN A 3 2.67 -8.50 11.78
CA ASN A 3 2.98 -7.90 10.47
C ASN A 3 4.33 -8.38 9.88
N LYS A 4 5.04 -9.28 10.57
CA LYS A 4 6.34 -9.82 10.19
C LYS A 4 6.25 -10.76 8.99
N ASP A 5 5.12 -11.46 8.83
CA ASP A 5 4.91 -12.35 7.69
C ASP A 5 4.71 -11.55 6.41
N SER A 6 3.93 -10.45 6.45
CA SER A 6 3.77 -9.54 5.30
C SER A 6 5.09 -8.94 4.83
N THR A 7 5.98 -8.52 5.73
CA THR A 7 7.29 -7.99 5.32
C THR A 7 8.16 -9.04 4.64
N LEU A 8 8.08 -10.31 5.04
CA LEU A 8 8.79 -11.41 4.41
C LEU A 8 8.21 -11.74 3.04
N TRP A 9 6.88 -11.75 2.91
CA TRP A 9 6.23 -11.97 1.62
C TRP A 9 6.50 -10.83 0.63
N ILE A 10 6.54 -9.57 1.11
CA ILE A 10 6.88 -8.40 0.29
C ILE A 10 8.35 -8.46 -0.16
N THR A 11 9.29 -8.80 0.72
CA THR A 11 10.71 -8.91 0.34
C THR A 11 10.96 -10.10 -0.58
N ILE A 12 10.28 -11.23 -0.38
CA ILE A 12 10.34 -12.39 -1.28
C ILE A 12 9.76 -12.04 -2.66
N ALA A 13 8.61 -11.35 -2.71
CA ALA A 13 8.03 -10.88 -3.97
C ALA A 13 8.97 -9.89 -4.69
N LEU A 14 9.56 -8.95 -3.95
CA LEU A 14 10.52 -8.00 -4.49
C LEU A 14 11.79 -8.70 -5.01
N LEU A 15 12.32 -9.68 -4.27
CA LEU A 15 13.46 -10.49 -4.70
C LEU A 15 13.13 -11.34 -5.92
N MET A 16 11.96 -11.97 -5.97
CA MET A 16 11.52 -12.74 -7.15
C MET A 16 11.39 -11.86 -8.38
N VAL A 17 10.84 -10.65 -8.24
CA VAL A 17 10.76 -9.68 -9.35
C VAL A 17 12.17 -9.26 -9.79
N VAL A 18 13.08 -8.98 -8.85
CA VAL A 18 14.48 -8.64 -9.17
C VAL A 18 15.19 -9.82 -9.86
N ILE A 19 15.00 -11.05 -9.40
CA ILE A 19 15.58 -12.25 -10.02
C ILE A 19 14.99 -12.47 -11.42
N VAL A 20 13.70 -12.21 -11.64
CA VAL A 20 13.08 -12.32 -12.97
C VAL A 20 13.61 -11.23 -13.92
N LEU A 21 13.81 -10.01 -13.43
CA LEU A 21 14.34 -8.89 -14.21
C LEU A 21 15.82 -9.05 -14.58
N PHE A 22 16.64 -9.58 -13.67
CA PHE A 22 18.09 -9.75 -13.87
C PHE A 22 18.49 -11.15 -14.36
N GLY A 23 17.70 -12.18 -14.07
CA GLY A 23 17.96 -13.58 -14.44
C GLY A 23 17.34 -14.03 -15.76
N GLY A 24 16.30 -13.34 -16.26
CA GLY A 24 15.64 -13.67 -17.52
C GLY A 24 16.49 -13.43 -18.78
N GLY A 25 17.56 -12.64 -18.67
CA GLY A 25 18.45 -12.30 -19.80
C GLY A 25 19.49 -13.37 -20.16
N MET A 26 19.81 -14.31 -19.25
CA MET A 26 20.91 -15.26 -19.45
C MET A 26 20.48 -16.71 -19.80
N ILE A 27 19.17 -16.97 -19.92
CA ILE A 27 18.62 -18.26 -20.41
C ILE A 27 17.98 -18.11 -21.82
N GLY A 28 18.08 -16.93 -22.44
CA GLY A 28 17.57 -16.68 -23.81
C GLY A 28 18.64 -16.77 -24.91
N GLY A 29 19.91 -16.96 -24.56
CA GLY A 29 21.05 -16.76 -25.46
C GLY A 29 21.35 -17.89 -26.45
N MET A 30 20.58 -18.99 -26.49
CA MET A 30 20.98 -20.16 -27.29
C MET A 30 19.89 -20.84 -28.13
N MET A 31 18.72 -20.23 -28.38
CA MET A 31 17.85 -20.72 -29.45
C MET A 31 16.87 -19.67 -29.99
N GLY A 32 17.02 -19.32 -31.27
CA GLY A 32 15.89 -19.14 -32.18
C GLY A 32 15.19 -17.79 -32.16
N SER A 33 15.33 -17.05 -33.26
CA SER A 33 14.67 -15.80 -33.65
C SER A 33 13.13 -15.79 -33.66
N GLY A 34 12.45 -16.78 -33.06
CA GLY A 34 11.00 -16.83 -32.88
C GLY A 34 10.52 -16.59 -31.44
N MET A 35 11.42 -16.57 -30.46
CA MET A 35 11.07 -16.52 -29.03
C MET A 35 11.10 -15.11 -28.41
N GLY A 36 11.41 -14.07 -29.19
CA GLY A 36 11.42 -12.67 -28.73
C GLY A 36 10.02 -12.11 -28.46
N PHE A 37 9.04 -12.44 -29.30
CA PHE A 37 7.68 -11.94 -29.14
C PHE A 37 6.99 -12.53 -27.89
N GLY A 38 7.20 -13.82 -27.63
CA GLY A 38 6.71 -14.49 -26.42
C GLY A 38 7.37 -13.95 -25.14
N ALA A 39 8.67 -13.67 -25.18
CA ALA A 39 9.38 -13.06 -24.05
C ALA A 39 8.88 -11.65 -23.73
N ILE A 40 8.63 -10.82 -24.76
CA ILE A 40 8.07 -9.47 -24.59
C ILE A 40 6.67 -9.53 -23.97
N ILE A 41 5.79 -10.38 -24.50
CA ILE A 41 4.43 -10.55 -23.96
C ILE A 41 4.46 -11.08 -22.52
N MET A 42 5.37 -11.99 -22.19
CA MET A 42 5.54 -12.48 -20.81
C MET A 42 6.01 -11.38 -19.87
N VAL A 43 7.01 -10.59 -20.25
CA VAL A 43 7.48 -9.46 -19.42
C VAL A 43 6.38 -8.42 -19.23
N LEU A 44 5.62 -8.10 -20.28
CA LEU A 44 4.47 -7.21 -20.19
C LEU A 44 3.36 -7.77 -19.28
N PHE A 45 3.08 -9.07 -19.36
CA PHE A 45 2.10 -9.74 -18.50
C PHE A 45 2.51 -9.69 -17.02
N TRP A 46 3.77 -10.00 -16.70
CA TRP A 46 4.30 -9.88 -15.33
C TRP A 46 4.33 -8.43 -14.84
N GLY A 47 4.69 -7.48 -15.71
CA GLY A 47 4.62 -6.05 -15.42
C GLY A 47 3.20 -5.57 -15.11
N ALA A 48 2.21 -6.04 -15.88
CA ALA A 48 0.79 -5.74 -15.65
C ALA A 48 0.28 -6.31 -14.32
N ILE A 49 0.70 -7.53 -13.94
CA ILE A 49 0.39 -8.11 -12.63
C ILE A 49 0.97 -7.26 -11.50
N ILE A 50 2.24 -6.85 -11.59
CA ILE A 50 2.86 -5.99 -10.57
C ILE A 50 2.12 -4.65 -10.46
N TRP A 51 1.81 -4.02 -11.61
CA TRP A 51 1.05 -2.78 -11.63
C TRP A 51 -0.34 -2.92 -11.00
N LEU A 52 -1.03 -4.02 -11.26
CA LEU A 52 -2.34 -4.32 -10.68
C LEU A 52 -2.24 -4.53 -9.17
N VAL A 53 -1.24 -5.25 -8.68
CA VAL A 53 -0.99 -5.43 -7.24
C VAL A 53 -0.70 -4.09 -6.57
N ILE A 54 0.16 -3.25 -7.14
CA ILE A 54 0.45 -1.90 -6.63
C ILE A 54 -0.82 -1.02 -6.65
N SER A 55 -1.62 -1.11 -7.72
CA SER A 55 -2.87 -0.37 -7.86
C SER A 55 -3.90 -0.78 -6.80
N LEU A 56 -4.04 -2.08 -6.51
CA LEU A 56 -4.92 -2.57 -5.45
C LEU A 56 -4.45 -2.18 -4.06
N ILE A 57 -3.14 -2.20 -3.81
CA ILE A 57 -2.57 -1.72 -2.55
C ILE A 57 -2.84 -0.22 -2.39
N ASN A 58 -2.54 0.59 -3.42
CA ASN A 58 -2.79 2.04 -3.39
C ASN A 58 -4.29 2.38 -3.34
N ALA A 59 -5.16 1.59 -3.97
CA ALA A 59 -6.61 1.74 -3.89
C ALA A 59 -7.15 1.36 -2.50
N GLY A 60 -6.52 0.38 -1.83
CA GLY A 60 -6.79 0.06 -0.44
C GLY A 60 -6.31 1.14 0.54
N THR A 61 -5.28 1.92 0.18
CA THR A 61 -4.80 3.07 0.97
C THR A 61 -5.59 4.36 0.67
N GLN A 62 -6.35 4.43 -0.41
CA GLN A 62 -7.29 5.54 -0.71
C GLN A 62 -8.61 5.46 0.09
N LYS A 63 -8.68 4.60 1.12
CA LYS A 63 -9.69 4.71 2.19
C LYS A 63 -9.04 4.97 3.55
N SER A 64 -8.07 5.86 3.55
CA SER A 64 -7.94 6.84 4.63
C SER A 64 -7.29 8.07 4.02
N GLN A 65 -8.11 8.88 3.33
CA GLN A 65 -8.08 10.29 3.70
C GLN A 65 -8.47 10.35 5.18
N GLU A 66 -7.55 9.97 6.07
CA GLU A 66 -7.40 10.70 7.30
C GLU A 66 -6.96 12.07 6.81
N THR A 67 -7.97 12.90 6.50
CA THR A 67 -7.95 14.25 7.05
C THR A 67 -7.33 14.08 8.43
N PRO A 68 -6.14 14.63 8.73
CA PRO A 68 -5.53 14.48 10.05
C PRO A 68 -6.66 14.70 11.04
N GLU A 69 -7.10 13.64 11.76
CA GLU A 69 -8.42 13.61 12.41
C GLU A 69 -8.58 14.97 13.07
N SER A 70 -9.48 15.82 12.52
CA SER A 70 -9.58 17.21 12.97
C SER A 70 -9.62 17.15 14.49
N ALA A 71 -8.87 17.99 15.20
CA ALA A 71 -8.78 17.89 16.65
C ALA A 71 -10.17 17.77 17.31
N LEU A 72 -11.21 18.33 16.67
CA LEU A 72 -12.63 18.15 16.96
C LEU A 72 -13.14 16.69 16.90
N ALA A 73 -12.75 15.89 15.90
CA ALA A 73 -13.10 14.47 15.79
C ALA A 73 -12.51 13.62 16.92
N ILE A 74 -11.24 13.88 17.28
CA ILE A 74 -10.60 13.24 18.44
C ILE A 74 -11.32 13.63 19.73
N LEU A 75 -11.64 14.92 19.87
CA LEU A 75 -12.35 15.46 21.02
C LEU A 75 -13.75 14.84 21.20
N LYS A 76 -14.52 14.75 20.11
CA LYS A 76 -15.85 14.13 20.07
C LYS A 76 -15.81 12.66 20.44
N LYS A 77 -14.77 11.93 20.01
CA LYS A 77 -14.57 10.50 20.33
C LYS A 77 -14.31 10.29 21.82
N ARG A 78 -13.55 11.18 22.47
CA ARG A 78 -13.30 11.12 23.93
C ARG A 78 -14.53 11.49 24.75
N TYR A 79 -15.31 12.48 24.29
CA TYR A 79 -16.59 12.82 24.91
C TYR A 79 -17.59 11.65 24.83
N ALA A 80 -17.69 11.01 23.66
CA ALA A 80 -18.56 9.84 23.46
C ALA A 80 -18.14 8.63 24.31
N ARG A 81 -16.85 8.51 24.62
CA ARG A 81 -16.32 7.50 25.55
C ARG A 81 -16.52 7.87 27.03
N GLY A 82 -16.95 9.09 27.33
CA GLY A 82 -17.08 9.59 28.69
C GLY A 82 -15.72 9.89 29.36
N GLU A 83 -14.63 9.98 28.59
CA GLU A 83 -13.29 10.29 29.11
C GLU A 83 -13.14 11.77 29.49
N ILE A 84 -14.00 12.65 28.93
CA ILE A 84 -14.03 14.09 29.20
C ILE A 84 -15.46 14.53 29.50
N THR A 85 -15.62 15.54 30.35
CA THR A 85 -16.94 16.09 30.67
C THR A 85 -17.45 17.04 29.58
N LYS A 86 -18.74 17.37 29.62
CA LYS A 86 -19.35 18.29 28.65
C LYS A 86 -18.70 19.67 28.68
N GLU A 87 -18.32 20.13 29.86
CA GLU A 87 -17.66 21.42 30.08
C GLU A 87 -16.29 21.46 29.40
N GLN A 88 -15.48 20.40 29.59
CA GLN A 88 -14.17 20.26 28.96
C GLN A 88 -14.27 20.17 27.44
N TYR A 89 -15.27 19.44 26.92
CA TYR A 89 -15.53 19.36 25.48
C TYR A 89 -15.82 20.75 24.89
N LEU A 90 -16.68 21.55 25.52
CA LEU A 90 -17.07 22.87 25.02
C LEU A 90 -15.91 23.88 25.03
N GLU A 91 -15.03 23.82 26.04
CA GLU A 91 -13.85 24.68 26.13
C GLU A 91 -12.86 24.39 25.00
N MET A 92 -12.52 23.12 24.80
CA MET A 92 -11.61 22.69 23.73
C MET A 92 -12.22 22.85 22.32
N GLU A 93 -13.53 22.64 22.15
CA GLU A 93 -14.21 22.85 20.87
C GLU A 93 -14.15 24.31 20.44
N LYS A 94 -14.31 25.24 21.40
CA LYS A 94 -14.21 26.67 21.14
C LYS A 94 -12.78 27.09 20.77
N GLU A 95 -11.78 26.62 21.51
CA GLU A 95 -10.36 26.89 21.24
C GLU A 95 -9.90 26.37 19.87
N LEU A 96 -10.47 25.25 19.42
CA LEU A 96 -10.16 24.66 18.13
C LEU A 96 -10.92 25.29 16.94
N THR A 97 -11.91 26.12 17.21
CA THR A 97 -12.74 26.79 16.19
C THR A 97 -12.43 28.29 16.06
N GLU A 98 -11.85 28.91 17.10
CA GLU A 98 -11.24 30.25 17.07
C GLU A 98 -9.88 30.26 16.34
#